data_AF-A0A1J9R2H9-F1
#
_entry.id   AF-A0A1J9R2H9-F1
#
_cell.length_a   1.000
_cell.length_b   1.000
_cell.length_c   1.000
_cell.angle_alpha   90.00
_cell.angle_beta   90.00
_cell.angle_gamma   90.00
#
_symmetry.space_group_name_H-M   'P 1'
#
loop_
_entity.id
_entity.type
_entity.pdbx_description
1 polymer ?
#
loop_
_entity_poly.entity_id
_entity_poly.type
_entity_poly.pdbx_seq_one_letter_code
_entity_poly.pdbx_strand_id
1 'polypeptide(L)'
;MSRVFKRLYTVVGKVTFDNVKEQNVNGSAWVSSLDSAASDAEKTDPRIKHLKIQGAKAHQSHTDPNDPKPVISVQYLNDLMQRVRSEHVHEDGTTKSKTE
;
A
#
# COMPACT_ATOMS: atom_id res chain seq x y z
N MET A 1 -21.90 -15.89 -7.20
CA MET A 1 -20.55 -16.18 -7.74
C MET A 1 -19.55 -15.28 -7.03
N SER A 2 -18.85 -15.79 -6.02
CA SER A 2 -17.79 -15.03 -5.34
C SER A 2 -16.59 -14.94 -6.29
N ARG A 3 -16.40 -13.79 -6.95
CA ARG A 3 -15.17 -13.51 -7.70
C ARG A 3 -14.03 -13.43 -6.70
N VAL A 4 -13.33 -14.54 -6.49
CA VAL A 4 -12.04 -14.54 -5.82
C VAL A 4 -11.10 -13.79 -6.76
N PHE A 5 -10.91 -12.50 -6.54
CA PHE A 5 -9.84 -11.76 -7.18
C PHE A 5 -8.53 -12.36 -6.65
N LYS A 6 -7.91 -13.24 -7.44
CA LYS A 6 -6.56 -13.72 -7.16
C LYS A 6 -5.66 -12.50 -7.20
N ARG A 7 -5.08 -12.13 -6.05
CA ARG A 7 -4.02 -11.14 -5.98
C ARG A 7 -2.90 -11.59 -6.92
N LEU A 8 -2.60 -10.78 -7.94
CA LEU A 8 -1.51 -11.02 -8.89
C LEU A 8 -0.18 -10.44 -8.40
N TYR A 9 -0.19 -9.79 -7.23
CA TYR A 9 0.96 -9.27 -6.54
C TYR A 9 1.16 -9.99 -5.20
N THR A 10 2.41 -10.04 -4.74
CA THR A 10 2.77 -10.63 -3.44
C THR A 10 3.20 -9.55 -2.46
N VAL A 11 2.71 -9.60 -1.23
CA VAL A 11 3.22 -8.71 -0.17
C VAL A 11 4.55 -9.25 0.33
N VAL A 12 5.59 -8.41 0.30
CA VAL A 12 6.96 -8.75 0.70
C VAL A 12 7.47 -7.79 1.76
N GLY A 13 8.47 -8.22 2.51
CA GLY A 13 9.08 -7.44 3.59
C GLY A 13 8.64 -7.90 4.98
N LYS A 14 8.95 -7.07 5.98
CA LYS A 14 8.69 -7.39 7.40
C LYS A 14 7.25 -7.09 7.84
N VAL A 15 6.56 -6.22 7.12
CA VAL A 15 5.21 -5.76 7.46
C VAL A 15 4.20 -6.47 6.57
N THR A 16 3.23 -7.13 7.20
CA THR A 16 2.11 -7.80 6.52
C THR A 16 0.81 -7.03 6.70
N PHE A 17 -0.24 -7.41 5.96
CA PHE A 17 -1.58 -6.85 6.15
C PHE A 17 -2.11 -7.09 7.58
N ASP A 18 -1.80 -8.22 8.21
CA ASP A 18 -2.17 -8.46 9.61
C ASP A 18 -1.50 -7.46 10.54
N ASN A 19 -0.22 -7.16 10.33
CA ASN A 19 0.44 -6.14 11.15
C ASN A 19 -0.19 -4.75 10.96
N VAL A 20 -0.58 -4.39 9.74
CA VAL A 20 -1.33 -3.16 9.49
C VAL A 20 -2.68 -3.20 10.21
N LYS A 21 -3.36 -4.34 10.18
CA LYS A 21 -4.66 -4.50 10.81
C LYS A 21 -4.59 -4.34 12.33
N GLU A 22 -3.58 -4.91 12.97
CA GLU A 22 -3.41 -4.86 14.43
C GLU A 22 -2.90 -3.52 14.93
N GLN A 23 -2.09 -2.80 14.15
CA GLN A 23 -1.46 -1.55 14.59
C GLN A 23 -2.30 -0.28 14.35
N ASN A 24 -3.45 -0.41 13.69
CA ASN A 24 -4.32 0.73 13.37
C ASN A 24 -5.76 0.50 13.87
N VAL A 25 -6.39 1.57 14.36
CA VAL A 25 -7.79 1.53 14.86
C VAL A 25 -8.76 1.02 13.79
N ASN A 26 -8.61 1.49 12.55
CA ASN A 26 -9.40 1.05 11.40
C ASN A 26 -8.62 0.08 10.50
N GLY A 27 -7.89 -0.86 11.11
CA GLY A 27 -6.97 -1.76 10.42
C GLY A 27 -7.55 -2.49 9.21
N SER A 28 -8.82 -2.90 9.26
CA SER A 28 -9.50 -3.54 8.13
C SER A 28 -9.67 -2.60 6.94
N ALA A 29 -10.01 -1.33 7.17
CA ALA A 29 -10.14 -0.32 6.12
C ALA A 29 -8.77 -0.06 5.47
N TRP A 30 -7.71 0.04 6.28
CA TRP A 30 -6.34 0.17 5.81
C TRP A 30 -5.91 -0.99 4.92
N VAL A 31 -6.19 -2.23 5.32
CA VAL A 31 -5.89 -3.42 4.50
C VAL A 31 -6.65 -3.37 3.18
N SER A 32 -7.94 -3.02 3.19
CA SER A 32 -8.74 -2.87 1.96
C SER A 32 -8.20 -1.77 1.04
N SER A 33 -7.77 -0.65 1.60
CA SER A 33 -7.21 0.48 0.85
C SER A 33 -5.85 0.14 0.24
N LEU A 34 -4.96 -0.52 0.99
CA LEU A 34 -3.68 -1.01 0.49
C LEU A 34 -3.86 -2.08 -0.59
N ASP A 35 -4.82 -2.99 -0.40
CA ASP A 35 -5.13 -4.05 -1.37
C ASP A 35 -5.65 -3.46 -2.68
N SER A 36 -6.59 -2.51 -2.59
CA SER A 36 -7.17 -1.82 -3.74
C SER A 36 -6.11 -1.01 -4.49
N ALA A 37 -5.29 -0.24 -3.76
CA ALA A 37 -4.18 0.53 -4.32
C ALA A 37 -3.17 -0.37 -5.05
N ALA A 38 -2.84 -1.54 -4.47
CA ALA A 38 -1.91 -2.46 -5.09
C ALA A 38 -2.48 -3.17 -6.33
N SER A 39 -3.76 -3.53 -6.29
CA SER A 39 -4.44 -4.05 -7.48
C SER A 39 -4.56 -3.00 -8.59
N ASP A 40 -4.81 -1.73 -8.26
CA ASP A 40 -4.87 -0.65 -9.25
C ASP A 40 -3.49 -0.34 -9.85
N ALA A 41 -2.46 -0.31 -8.99
CA ALA A 41 -1.07 -0.15 -9.41
C ALA A 41 -0.63 -1.26 -10.38
N GLU A 42 -0.94 -2.52 -10.07
CA GLU A 42 -0.61 -3.66 -10.94
C GLU A 42 -1.38 -3.64 -12.27
N LYS A 43 -2.66 -3.25 -12.27
CA LYS A 43 -3.43 -3.06 -13.51
C LYS A 43 -2.85 -1.95 -14.39
N THR A 44 -2.36 -0.88 -13.77
CA THR A 44 -1.77 0.26 -14.46
C THR A 44 -0.36 -0.04 -14.98
N ASP A 45 0.44 -0.76 -14.19
CA ASP A 45 1.80 -1.17 -14.54
C ASP A 45 2.01 -2.66 -14.26
N PRO A 46 1.89 -3.52 -15.30
CA PRO A 46 2.04 -4.97 -15.16
C PRO A 46 3.41 -5.42 -14.66
N ARG A 47 4.42 -4.53 -14.64
CA ARG A 47 5.75 -4.82 -14.08
C ARG A 47 5.70 -4.96 -12.57
N ILE A 48 4.70 -4.38 -11.90
CA ILE A 48 4.52 -4.48 -10.45
C ILE A 48 4.08 -5.89 -10.10
N LYS A 49 4.93 -6.62 -9.38
CA LYS A 49 4.68 -8.00 -8.91
C LYS A 49 4.72 -8.14 -7.41
N HIS A 50 5.35 -7.19 -6.71
CA HIS A 50 5.37 -7.21 -5.26
C HIS A 50 5.02 -5.86 -4.65
N LEU A 51 4.34 -5.93 -3.50
CA LEU A 51 4.01 -4.80 -2.65
C LEU A 51 4.84 -4.88 -1.38
N LYS A 52 5.59 -3.84 -1.04
CA LYS A 52 6.34 -3.74 0.20
C LYS A 52 5.81 -2.60 1.05
N ILE A 53 5.20 -2.96 2.17
CA ILE A 53 4.69 -1.99 3.15
C ILE A 53 5.88 -1.54 4.01
N GLN A 54 6.16 -0.23 4.06
CA GLN A 54 7.32 0.29 4.79
C GLN A 54 7.07 0.38 6.29
N GLY A 55 5.82 0.62 6.70
CA GLY A 55 5.43 0.73 8.10
C GLY A 55 3.99 0.27 8.30
N ALA A 56 3.76 -0.55 9.33
CA ALA A 56 2.44 -1.08 9.62
C ALA A 56 1.49 -0.01 10.16
N LYS A 57 2.02 0.93 10.95
CA LYS A 57 1.25 1.99 11.60
C LYS A 57 1.12 3.21 10.70
N ALA A 58 -0.10 3.70 10.55
CA ALA A 58 -0.38 4.95 9.86
C ALA A 58 0.22 6.13 10.65
N HIS A 59 0.87 7.04 9.94
CA HIS A 59 1.55 8.19 10.53
C HIS A 59 1.31 9.43 9.68
N GLN A 60 1.56 10.61 10.24
CA GLN A 60 1.47 11.85 9.48
C GLN A 60 2.60 11.93 8.44
N SER A 61 2.28 12.33 7.21
CA SER A 61 3.30 12.50 6.16
C SER A 61 4.30 13.57 6.61
N HIS A 62 5.59 13.21 6.64
CA HIS A 62 6.65 14.20 6.90
C HIS A 62 6.87 15.12 5.70
N THR A 63 6.59 14.62 4.48
CA THR A 63 6.73 15.36 3.22
C THR A 63 5.58 16.35 3.01
N ASP A 64 4.39 16.03 3.53
CA ASP A 64 3.19 16.87 3.43
C ASP A 64 2.64 17.15 4.82
N PRO A 65 3.26 18.06 5.60
CA PRO A 65 2.83 18.36 6.96
C PRO A 65 1.43 18.98 7.02
N ASN A 66 0.94 19.52 5.89
CA ASN A 66 -0.41 20.06 5.75
C ASN A 66 -1.45 19.00 5.38
N ASP A 67 -1.06 17.75 5.09
CA ASP A 67 -2.02 16.68 4.88
C ASP A 67 -2.56 16.23 6.25
N PRO A 68 -3.84 16.48 6.56
CA PRO A 68 -4.38 16.16 7.87
C PRO A 68 -4.65 14.66 8.01
N LYS A 69 -4.51 13.88 6.93
CA LYS A 69 -4.82 12.45 6.94
C LYS A 69 -3.57 11.63 7.23
N PRO A 70 -3.67 10.61 8.10
CA PRO A 70 -2.58 9.67 8.27
C PRO A 70 -2.35 8.88 6.96
N VAL A 71 -1.10 8.46 6.75
CA VAL A 71 -0.64 7.73 5.56
C VAL A 71 0.09 6.45 5.95
N ILE A 72 0.05 5.47 5.05
CA ILE A 72 0.94 4.31 5.04
C ILE A 72 1.75 4.34 3.76
N SER A 73 3.08 4.39 3.90
CA SER A 73 3.98 4.35 2.75
C SER A 73 4.15 2.92 2.23
N VAL A 74 3.88 2.73 0.95
CA VAL A 74 4.11 1.47 0.24
C VAL A 74 5.10 1.65 -0.89
N GLN A 75 5.82 0.58 -1.19
CA GLN A 75 6.72 0.49 -2.33
C GLN A 75 6.26 -0.63 -3.25
N TYR A 76 6.16 -0.32 -4.53
CA TYR A 76 5.87 -1.28 -5.57
C TYR A 76 7.17 -1.76 -6.19
N LEU A 77 7.31 -3.07 -6.27
CA LEU A 77 8.51 -3.73 -6.76
C LEU A 77 8.19 -4.57 -7.98
N ASN A 78 9.15 -4.68 -8.89
CA ASN A 78 9.08 -5.62 -10.01
C ASN A 78 9.51 -7.03 -9.59
N ASP A 79 9.40 -7.99 -10.50
CA ASP A 79 9.81 -9.40 -10.29
C ASP A 79 11.27 -9.55 -9.82
N LEU A 80 12.15 -8.61 -10.18
CA LEU A 80 13.55 -8.55 -9.74
C LEU A 80 13.72 -7.86 -8.36
N MET A 81 12.63 -7.64 -7.63
CA MET A 81 12.59 -6.90 -6.36
C MET A 81 13.15 -5.47 -6.43
N GLN A 82 13.14 -4.84 -7.61
CA GLN A 82 13.57 -3.45 -7.79
C GLN A 82 12.39 -2.48 -7.61
N ARG A 83 12.65 -1.34 -6.96
CA ARG A 83 11.66 -0.28 -6.75
C ARG A 83 11.21 0.30 -8.09
N VAL A 84 9.93 0.09 -8.42
CA VAL A 84 9.27 0.73 -9.56
C VAL A 84 8.77 2.11 -9.15
N ARG A 85 7.99 2.18 -8.07
CA ARG A 85 7.46 3.44 -7.52
C ARG A 85 7.10 3.32 -6.05
N SER A 86 6.88 4.44 -5.38
CA SER A 86 6.40 4.50 -4.00
C SER A 86 5.17 5.39 -3.90
N GLU A 87 4.22 5.02 -3.06
CA GLU A 87 2.98 5.79 -2.86
C GLU A 87 2.65 5.88 -1.37
N HIS A 88 1.97 6.95 -1.00
CA HIS A 88 1.31 7.11 0.29
C HIS A 88 -0.16 6.72 0.11
N VAL A 89 -0.58 5.67 0.80
CA VAL A 89 -1.98 5.25 0.84
C VAL A 89 -2.63 5.89 2.04
N HIS A 90 -3.84 6.40 1.87
CA HIS A 90 -4.69 6.88 2.96
C HIS A 90 -5.74 5.83 3.33
N GLU A 91 -6.34 5.98 4.52
CA GLU A 91 -7.39 5.08 5.00
C GLU A 91 -8.58 4.98 4.05
N ASP A 92 -8.96 6.08 3.38
CA ASP A 92 -10.12 6.12 2.49
C ASP A 92 -9.85 5.54 1.08
N GLY A 93 -8.64 5.03 0.84
CA GLY A 93 -8.26 4.41 -0.43
C GLY A 93 -7.67 5.39 -1.45
N THR A 94 -7.63 6.68 -1.13
CA THR A 94 -6.88 7.64 -1.93
C THR A 94 -5.37 7.38 -1.82
N THR A 95 -4.67 7.44 -2.95
CA THR A 95 -3.21 7.34 -2.99
C THR A 95 -2.59 8.65 -3.49
N LYS A 96 -1.44 9.00 -2.93
CA LYS A 96 -0.60 10.08 -3.42
C LYS A 96 0.77 9.53 -3.79
N SER A 97 1.22 9.85 -5.00
CA SER A 97 2.60 9.58 -5.42
C SER A 97 3.55 10.21 -4.42
N LYS A 98 4.47 9.42 -3.88
CA LYS A 98 5.57 9.97 -3.09
C LYS A 98 6.55 10.59 -4.08
N THR A 99 6.33 11.84 -4.46
CA THR A 99 7.30 12.61 -5.24
C THR A 99 8.49 12.86 -4.33
N GLU A 100 9.65 12.29 -4.69
CA GLU A 100 10.93 12.49 -4.01
C GLU A 100 11.53 13.85 -4.41
#